data_AF-A0A2S8SD66-F1
#
_entry.id   AF-A0A2S8SD66-F1
#
_cell.length_a   1.000
_cell.length_b   1.000
_cell.length_c   1.000
_cell.angle_alpha   90.00
_cell.angle_beta   90.00
_cell.angle_gamma   90.00
#
_symmetry.space_group_name_H-M   'P 1'
#
loop_
_entity.id
_entity.type
_entity.pdbx_description
1 polymer ?
#
loop_
_entity_poly.entity_id
_entity_poly.type
_entity_poly.pdbx_seq_one_letter_code
_entity_poly.pdbx_strand_id
1 'polypeptide(L)'
;MTREKAAQDAGRPEWLLLPGSAPEARGTGSHKYFTGRPCKRGHIDIRTTRDGHCMACERFMQGEIAKRPGQREKAREYERNRYHSNPSVKAYVQEYQSRPEVRERDRANKARWHQDNKPRRIARIKEWEQENPDRVREYTAARRAAEMNAMPAWVDREALRAVYDECARLTFSTGEVHHVDHIVPLVHPNVCGLHVPLNLQVLTAAENLRKKNSFDGTLDNDGWRG
;
A
#
# COMPACT_ATOMS: atom_id res chain seq x y z
N MET A 1 8.96 52.34 11.67
CA MET A 1 8.89 51.09 12.44
C MET A 1 10.31 50.58 12.64
N THR A 2 10.73 50.33 13.87
CA THR A 2 12.08 49.82 14.17
C THR A 2 12.20 48.34 13.82
N ARG A 3 13.43 47.85 13.69
CA ARG A 3 13.71 46.45 13.36
C ARG A 3 13.22 45.51 14.46
N GLU A 4 13.37 45.93 15.71
CA GLU A 4 12.91 45.24 16.92
C GLU A 4 11.40 45.11 16.95
N LYS A 5 10.69 46.23 16.71
CA LYS A 5 9.23 46.24 16.64
C LYS A 5 8.72 45.34 15.50
N ALA A 6 9.36 45.38 14.34
CA ALA A 6 8.98 44.55 13.21
C ALA A 6 9.16 43.03 13.49
N ALA A 7 10.20 42.64 14.23
CA ALA A 7 10.41 41.25 14.64
C ALA A 7 9.38 40.79 15.68
N GLN A 8 9.05 41.67 16.65
CA GLN A 8 8.04 41.40 17.68
C GLN A 8 6.63 41.30 17.08
N ASP A 9 6.24 42.24 16.23
CA ASP A 9 4.93 42.26 15.56
C ASP A 9 4.75 41.02 14.65
N ALA A 10 5.84 40.48 14.10
CA ALA A 10 5.83 39.23 13.32
C ALA A 10 5.84 37.96 14.19
N GLY A 11 5.89 38.07 15.52
CA GLY A 11 5.98 36.93 16.45
C GLY A 11 7.28 36.13 16.30
N ARG A 12 8.37 36.79 15.88
CA ARG A 12 9.65 36.19 15.51
C ARG A 12 10.83 37.02 16.04
N PRO A 13 10.96 37.19 17.38
CA PRO A 13 12.03 38.00 17.97
C PRO A 13 13.44 37.50 17.62
N GLU A 14 13.60 36.21 17.33
CA GLU A 14 14.85 35.59 16.92
C GLU A 14 15.42 36.14 15.60
N TRP A 15 14.61 36.83 14.78
CA TRP A 15 15.07 37.48 13.55
C TRP A 15 16.06 38.63 13.79
N LEU A 16 16.14 39.13 15.02
CA LEU A 16 17.13 40.13 15.41
C LEU A 16 18.55 39.57 15.49
N LEU A 17 18.70 38.25 15.67
CA LEU A 17 19.99 37.57 15.65
C LEU A 17 20.61 37.50 14.24
N LEU A 18 19.79 37.71 13.21
CA LEU A 18 20.29 37.77 11.84
C LEU A 18 21.03 39.09 11.61
N PRO A 19 21.89 39.17 10.59
CA PRO A 19 22.45 40.44 10.15
C PRO A 19 21.35 41.42 9.73
N GLY A 20 21.56 42.71 9.96
CA GLY A 20 20.61 43.79 9.65
C GLY A 20 20.55 44.15 8.18
N SER A 21 21.57 43.78 7.39
CA SER A 21 21.68 44.13 5.98
C SER A 21 22.32 43.03 5.12
N ALA A 22 22.15 43.10 3.80
CA ALA A 22 22.77 42.16 2.88
C ALA A 22 24.32 42.22 2.88
N PRO A 23 24.97 43.42 2.92
CA PRO A 23 26.42 43.49 3.07
C PRO A 23 26.93 42.83 4.36
N GLU A 24 26.28 43.09 5.48
CA GLU A 24 26.61 42.50 6.78
C GLU A 24 26.43 40.97 6.78
N ALA A 25 25.36 40.47 6.13
CA ALA A 25 25.17 39.04 5.98
C ALA A 25 26.22 38.37 5.11
N ARG A 26 26.67 39.02 4.03
CA ARG A 26 27.78 38.50 3.22
C ARG A 26 29.09 38.51 4.00
N GLY A 27 29.34 39.55 4.80
CA GLY A 27 30.53 39.64 5.65
C GLY A 27 30.58 38.56 6.73
N THR A 28 29.42 38.14 7.25
CA THR A 28 29.29 37.06 8.25
C THR A 28 29.09 35.67 7.65
N GLY A 29 29.06 35.55 6.32
CA GLY A 29 28.76 34.28 5.63
C GLY A 29 27.31 33.81 5.76
N SER A 30 26.40 34.63 6.31
CA SER A 30 24.99 34.29 6.41
C SER A 30 24.29 34.36 5.06
N HIS A 31 23.49 33.34 4.74
CA HIS A 31 22.62 33.35 3.55
C HIS A 31 21.34 34.16 3.74
N LYS A 32 21.09 34.68 4.96
CA LYS A 32 19.84 35.36 5.33
C LYS A 32 20.12 36.63 6.15
N TYR A 33 19.24 37.61 6.01
CA TYR A 33 19.29 38.86 6.79
C TYR A 33 17.87 39.36 7.08
N PHE A 34 17.73 40.23 8.08
CA PHE A 34 16.44 40.80 8.45
C PHE A 34 16.54 42.31 8.63
N THR A 35 15.87 43.07 7.78
CA THR A 35 15.93 44.54 7.80
C THR A 35 14.84 45.19 8.64
N GLY A 36 13.79 44.44 9.02
CA GLY A 36 12.56 44.99 9.61
C GLY A 36 11.73 45.86 8.67
N ARG A 37 12.14 46.03 7.41
CA ARG A 37 11.44 46.85 6.41
C ARG A 37 10.57 45.99 5.48
N PRO A 38 9.33 46.42 5.19
CA PRO A 38 8.46 45.69 4.28
C PRO A 38 9.09 45.57 2.88
N CYS A 39 8.80 44.46 2.20
CA CYS A 39 9.20 44.27 0.81
C CYS A 39 8.30 45.07 -0.14
N LYS A 40 8.59 45.06 -1.44
CA LYS A 40 7.79 45.75 -2.47
C LYS A 40 6.32 45.30 -2.49
N ARG A 41 6.02 44.11 -1.98
CA ARG A 41 4.66 43.54 -1.85
C ARG A 41 4.09 43.68 -0.43
N GLY A 42 4.73 44.45 0.45
CA GLY A 42 4.27 44.72 1.81
C GLY A 42 4.68 43.69 2.88
N HIS A 43 5.29 42.56 2.52
CA HIS A 43 5.67 41.54 3.51
C HIS A 43 6.83 41.99 4.40
N ILE A 44 6.72 41.75 5.70
CA ILE A 44 7.82 41.83 6.67
C ILE A 44 8.28 40.39 6.96
N ASP A 45 9.40 39.98 6.36
CA ASP A 45 9.99 38.66 6.54
C ASP A 45 11.51 38.75 6.31
N ILE A 46 12.24 37.72 6.74
CA ILE A 46 13.66 37.56 6.48
C ILE A 46 13.92 37.50 4.97
N ARG A 47 15.09 37.95 4.55
CA ARG A 47 15.48 38.06 3.13
C ARG A 47 16.67 37.17 2.82
N THR A 48 16.72 36.68 1.59
CA THR A 48 17.86 35.91 1.07
C THR A 48 18.96 36.85 0.59
N THR A 49 20.23 36.52 0.86
CA THR A 49 21.37 37.34 0.40
C THR A 49 21.65 37.23 -1.11
N ARG A 50 21.14 36.15 -1.74
CA ARG A 50 21.27 35.84 -3.17
C ARG A 50 20.57 36.90 -4.03
N ASP A 51 19.24 37.03 -3.86
CA ASP A 51 18.40 37.90 -4.72
C ASP A 51 17.72 39.03 -3.94
N GLY A 52 17.84 39.08 -2.61
CA GLY A 52 17.18 40.07 -1.76
C GLY A 52 15.66 39.87 -1.58
N HIS A 53 15.11 38.78 -2.12
CA HIS A 53 13.71 38.40 -1.91
C HIS A 53 13.43 38.10 -0.44
N CYS A 54 12.30 38.60 0.06
CA CYS A 54 11.79 38.15 1.35
C CYS A 54 11.23 36.73 1.23
N MET A 55 11.40 35.91 2.27
CA MET A 55 11.02 34.50 2.28
C MET A 55 9.51 34.30 2.05
N ALA A 56 8.66 35.22 2.49
CA ALA A 56 7.23 35.20 2.17
C ALA A 56 6.97 35.25 0.64
N CYS A 57 7.65 36.16 -0.08
CA CYS A 57 7.58 36.19 -1.55
C CYS A 57 8.15 34.92 -2.18
N GLU A 58 9.26 34.40 -1.63
CA GLU A 58 9.91 33.18 -2.14
C GLU A 58 8.96 31.97 -2.03
N ARG A 59 8.34 31.77 -0.86
CA ARG A 59 7.35 30.70 -0.63
C ARG A 59 6.18 30.81 -1.61
N PHE A 60 5.66 32.01 -1.84
CA PHE A 60 4.59 32.23 -2.80
C PHE A 60 5.02 31.82 -4.22
N MET A 61 6.19 32.28 -4.68
CA MET A 61 6.72 31.93 -6.00
C MET A 61 6.96 30.42 -6.15
N GLN A 62 7.50 29.76 -5.13
CA GLN A 62 7.70 28.32 -5.11
C GLN A 62 6.36 27.56 -5.19
N GLY A 63 5.34 28.02 -4.46
CA GLY A 63 3.99 27.46 -4.53
C GLY A 63 3.38 27.58 -5.93
N GLU A 64 3.52 28.73 -6.58
CA GLU A 64 3.04 28.94 -7.95
C GLU A 64 3.82 28.10 -8.97
N ILE A 65 5.13 27.92 -8.80
CA ILE A 65 5.92 27.00 -9.61
C ILE A 65 5.39 25.58 -9.45
N ALA A 66 5.16 25.10 -8.22
CA ALA A 66 4.69 23.74 -7.96
C ALA A 66 3.31 23.42 -8.57
N LYS A 67 2.46 24.44 -8.78
CA LYS A 67 1.15 24.30 -9.44
C LYS A 67 1.23 24.19 -10.97
N ARG A 68 2.36 24.53 -11.59
CA ARG A 68 2.50 24.46 -13.06
C ARG A 68 2.35 23.02 -13.56
N PRO A 69 1.75 22.81 -14.76
CA PRO A 69 1.67 21.49 -15.36
C PRO A 69 3.03 20.78 -15.41
N GLY A 70 3.04 19.47 -15.14
CA GLY A 70 4.26 18.65 -15.17
C GLY A 70 5.18 18.78 -13.95
N GLN A 71 5.01 19.76 -13.06
CA GLN A 71 5.90 19.89 -11.89
C GLN A 71 5.71 18.79 -10.85
N ARG A 72 4.48 18.29 -10.70
CA ARG A 72 4.20 17.09 -9.88
C ARG A 72 4.90 15.85 -10.44
N GLU A 73 4.97 15.73 -11.76
CA GLU A 73 5.65 14.62 -12.42
C GLU A 73 7.16 14.73 -12.25
N LYS A 74 7.74 15.90 -12.51
CA LYS A 74 9.17 16.18 -12.26
C LYS A 74 9.57 15.92 -10.81
N ALA A 75 8.73 16.30 -9.84
CA ALA A 75 9.00 16.03 -8.43
C ALA A 75 9.01 14.52 -8.12
N ARG A 76 8.03 13.77 -8.66
CA ARG A 76 7.97 12.30 -8.53
C ARG A 76 9.16 11.62 -9.19
N GLU A 77 9.55 12.09 -10.37
CA GLU A 77 10.71 11.58 -11.10
C GLU A 77 12.00 11.85 -10.32
N TYR A 78 12.19 13.07 -9.82
CA TYR A 78 13.31 13.41 -8.96
C TYR A 78 13.37 12.53 -7.71
N GLU A 79 12.24 12.31 -7.04
CA GLU A 79 12.17 11.46 -5.85
C GLU A 79 12.46 9.98 -6.16
N ARG A 80 11.89 9.47 -7.25
CA ARG A 80 12.17 8.14 -7.80
C ARG A 80 13.67 7.99 -8.07
N ASN A 81 14.25 8.94 -8.80
CA ASN A 81 15.67 8.93 -9.14
C ASN A 81 16.51 9.01 -7.87
N ARG A 82 16.22 9.93 -6.94
CA ARG A 82 16.94 10.04 -5.66
C ARG A 82 16.94 8.72 -4.88
N TYR A 83 15.83 7.98 -4.87
CA TYR A 83 15.75 6.69 -4.20
C TYR A 83 16.52 5.58 -4.94
N HIS A 84 16.45 5.54 -6.28
CA HIS A 84 17.08 4.48 -7.07
C HIS A 84 18.55 4.73 -7.42
N SER A 85 18.95 5.98 -7.61
CA SER A 85 20.28 6.39 -8.08
C SER A 85 21.24 6.75 -6.96
N ASN A 86 20.78 6.87 -5.71
CA ASN A 86 21.62 7.13 -4.56
C ASN A 86 21.64 5.92 -3.61
N PRO A 87 22.68 5.06 -3.68
CA PRO A 87 22.80 3.89 -2.83
C PRO A 87 22.71 4.19 -1.32
N SER A 88 23.23 5.34 -0.87
CA SER A 88 23.17 5.75 0.54
C SER A 88 21.74 5.98 1.01
N VAL A 89 20.89 6.59 0.17
CA VAL A 89 19.47 6.83 0.47
C VAL A 89 18.71 5.51 0.51
N LYS A 90 18.97 4.62 -0.45
CA LYS A 90 18.35 3.30 -0.48
C LYS A 90 18.71 2.48 0.77
N ALA A 91 20.00 2.45 1.13
CA ALA A 91 20.49 1.75 2.32
C ALA A 91 19.87 2.31 3.60
N TYR A 92 19.82 3.64 3.74
CA TYR A 92 19.17 4.30 4.87
C TYR A 92 17.69 3.94 4.99
N VAL A 93 16.94 3.96 3.88
CA VAL A 93 15.51 3.60 3.89
C VAL A 93 15.32 2.13 4.27
N GLN A 94 16.14 1.23 3.74
CA GLN A 94 16.10 -0.19 4.08
C GLN A 94 16.41 -0.42 5.57
N GLU A 95 17.43 0.23 6.12
CA GLU A 95 17.76 0.17 7.54
C GLU A 95 16.62 0.74 8.39
N TYR A 96 16.09 1.91 8.06
CA TYR A 96 14.97 2.50 8.79
C TYR A 96 13.74 1.58 8.79
N GLN A 97 13.41 0.97 7.64
CA GLN A 97 12.28 0.05 7.51
C GLN A 97 12.51 -1.31 8.17
N SER A 98 13.76 -1.72 8.40
CA SER A 98 14.06 -2.99 9.06
C SER A 98 13.92 -2.92 10.58
N ARG A 99 13.92 -1.70 11.15
CA ARG A 99 13.77 -1.47 12.59
C ARG A 99 12.46 -2.07 13.13
N PRO A 100 12.50 -2.83 14.25
CA PRO A 100 11.32 -3.51 14.78
C PRO A 100 10.12 -2.59 15.01
N GLU A 101 10.34 -1.40 15.59
CA GLU A 101 9.30 -0.43 15.89
C GLU A 101 8.62 0.13 14.62
N VAL A 102 9.39 0.27 13.54
CA VAL A 102 8.86 0.71 12.24
C VAL A 102 8.04 -0.41 11.61
N ARG A 103 8.54 -1.64 11.64
CA ARG A 103 7.82 -2.82 11.10
C ARG A 103 6.53 -3.09 11.84
N GLU A 104 6.54 -2.98 13.17
CA GLU A 104 5.36 -3.16 14.01
C GLU A 104 4.31 -2.09 13.72
N ARG A 105 4.72 -0.81 13.70
CA ARG A 105 3.85 0.31 13.33
C ARG A 105 3.25 0.10 11.94
N ASP A 106 4.06 -0.26 10.96
CA ASP A 106 3.60 -0.44 9.58
C ASP A 106 2.67 -1.65 9.45
N ARG A 107 2.92 -2.73 10.19
CA ARG A 107 1.99 -3.88 10.29
C ARG A 107 0.66 -3.48 10.92
N ALA A 108 0.69 -2.73 12.02
CA ALA A 108 -0.50 -2.23 12.69
C ALA A 108 -1.31 -1.28 11.78
N ASN A 109 -0.62 -0.38 11.08
CA ASN A 109 -1.25 0.54 10.12
C ASN A 109 -1.90 -0.21 8.96
N LYS A 110 -1.22 -1.22 8.39
CA LYS A 110 -1.80 -2.08 7.35
C LYS A 110 -3.03 -2.82 7.87
N ALA A 111 -2.95 -3.39 9.07
CA ALA A 111 -4.07 -4.11 9.68
C ALA A 111 -5.30 -3.19 9.86
N ARG A 112 -5.10 -1.98 10.44
CA ARG A 112 -6.17 -0.97 10.55
C ARG A 112 -6.74 -0.59 9.19
N TRP A 113 -5.87 -0.27 8.22
CA TRP A 113 -6.32 0.07 6.88
C TRP A 113 -7.18 -1.05 6.26
N HIS A 114 -6.77 -2.32 6.40
CA HIS A 114 -7.56 -3.45 5.90
C HIS A 114 -8.90 -3.59 6.61
N GLN A 115 -8.98 -3.34 7.92
CA GLN A 115 -10.23 -3.38 8.68
C GLN A 115 -11.17 -2.24 8.25
N ASP A 116 -10.68 -1.00 8.25
CA ASP A 116 -11.46 0.20 7.93
C ASP A 116 -11.94 0.17 6.47
N ASN A 117 -11.14 -0.39 5.56
CA ASN A 117 -11.49 -0.51 4.15
C ASN A 117 -12.23 -1.79 3.79
N LYS A 118 -12.43 -2.72 4.73
CA LYS A 118 -13.14 -3.98 4.49
C LYS A 118 -14.55 -3.75 3.90
N PRO A 119 -15.39 -2.85 4.45
CA PRO A 119 -16.73 -2.60 3.89
C PRO A 119 -16.67 -2.07 2.46
N ARG A 120 -15.77 -1.10 2.21
CA ARG A 120 -15.58 -0.52 0.87
C ARG A 120 -15.13 -1.57 -0.14
N ARG A 121 -14.24 -2.49 0.25
CA ARG A 121 -13.77 -3.57 -0.62
C ARG A 121 -14.91 -4.53 -0.98
N ILE A 122 -15.74 -4.90 0.00
CA ILE A 122 -16.90 -5.77 -0.21
C ILE A 122 -17.91 -5.10 -1.15
N ALA A 123 -18.25 -3.82 -0.90
CA ALA A 123 -19.16 -3.06 -1.74
C ALA A 123 -18.67 -3.00 -3.20
N ARG A 124 -17.38 -2.72 -3.40
CA ARG A 124 -16.78 -2.67 -4.75
C ARG A 124 -16.80 -4.01 -5.47
N ILE A 125 -16.55 -5.13 -4.77
CA ILE A 125 -16.64 -6.47 -5.36
C ILE A 125 -18.09 -6.74 -5.80
N LYS A 126 -19.07 -6.43 -4.94
CA LYS A 126 -20.48 -6.59 -5.26
C LYS A 126 -20.92 -5.74 -6.46
N GLU A 127 -20.49 -4.48 -6.51
CA GLU A 127 -20.74 -3.58 -7.64
C GLU A 127 -20.14 -4.16 -8.93
N TRP A 128 -18.89 -4.60 -8.89
CA TRP A 128 -18.25 -5.24 -10.04
C TRP A 128 -19.00 -6.51 -10.49
N GLU A 129 -19.46 -7.36 -9.56
CA GLU A 129 -20.25 -8.56 -9.90
C GLU A 129 -21.60 -8.20 -10.56
N GLN A 130 -22.24 -7.13 -10.10
CA GLN A 130 -23.50 -6.62 -10.67
C GLN A 130 -23.32 -6.01 -12.06
N GLU A 131 -22.22 -5.30 -12.28
CA GLU A 131 -21.85 -4.71 -13.58
C GLU A 131 -21.33 -5.75 -14.57
N ASN A 132 -20.82 -6.89 -14.08
CA ASN A 132 -20.18 -7.93 -14.91
C ASN A 132 -20.83 -9.31 -14.76
N PRO A 133 -22.16 -9.45 -14.91
CA PRO A 133 -22.86 -10.71 -14.68
C PRO A 133 -22.43 -11.79 -15.68
N ASP A 134 -22.07 -11.41 -16.91
CA ASP A 134 -21.53 -12.33 -17.92
C ASP A 134 -20.20 -12.95 -17.48
N ARG A 135 -19.30 -12.15 -16.90
CA ARG A 135 -18.02 -12.65 -16.37
C ARG A 135 -18.22 -13.61 -15.20
N VAL A 136 -19.15 -13.28 -14.29
CA VAL A 136 -19.48 -14.16 -13.17
C VAL A 136 -20.04 -15.49 -13.67
N ARG A 137 -20.92 -15.46 -14.68
CA ARG A 137 -21.44 -16.66 -15.35
C ARG A 137 -20.34 -17.47 -16.03
N GLU A 138 -19.44 -16.80 -16.75
CA GLU A 138 -18.27 -17.40 -17.41
C GLU A 138 -17.40 -18.16 -16.40
N TYR A 139 -17.01 -17.53 -15.29
CA TYR A 139 -16.21 -18.18 -14.24
C TYR A 139 -16.93 -19.37 -13.61
N THR A 140 -18.23 -19.23 -13.35
CA THR A 140 -19.04 -20.31 -12.78
C THR A 140 -19.16 -21.50 -13.73
N ALA A 141 -19.37 -21.24 -15.03
CA ALA A 141 -19.45 -22.27 -16.06
C ALA A 141 -18.11 -22.99 -16.24
N ALA A 142 -17.00 -22.25 -16.30
CA ALA A 142 -15.66 -22.81 -16.42
C ALA A 142 -15.31 -23.72 -15.23
N ARG A 143 -15.64 -23.29 -14.00
CA ARG A 143 -15.46 -24.12 -12.80
C ARG A 143 -16.26 -25.42 -12.86
N ARG A 144 -17.55 -25.35 -13.21
CA ARG A 144 -18.40 -26.54 -13.35
C ARG A 144 -17.88 -27.50 -14.41
N ALA A 145 -17.44 -26.97 -15.55
CA ALA A 145 -16.85 -27.78 -16.61
C ALA A 145 -15.58 -28.49 -16.13
N ALA A 146 -14.69 -27.81 -15.39
CA ALA A 146 -13.50 -28.42 -14.81
C ALA A 146 -13.85 -29.55 -13.83
N GLU A 147 -14.82 -29.33 -12.93
CA GLU A 147 -15.31 -30.36 -11.99
C GLU A 147 -15.92 -31.56 -12.73
N MET A 148 -16.75 -31.33 -13.75
CA MET A 148 -17.37 -32.40 -14.54
C MET A 148 -16.37 -33.19 -15.37
N ASN A 149 -15.42 -32.51 -16.02
CA ASN A 149 -14.39 -33.16 -16.83
C ASN A 149 -13.44 -33.99 -15.98
N ALA A 150 -13.21 -33.57 -14.74
CA ALA A 150 -12.37 -34.29 -13.79
C ALA A 150 -13.11 -35.43 -13.07
N MET A 151 -14.44 -35.57 -13.24
CA MET A 151 -15.26 -36.58 -12.57
C MET A 151 -15.38 -37.83 -13.45
N PRO A 152 -14.69 -38.94 -13.14
CA PRO A 152 -14.77 -40.16 -13.93
C PRO A 152 -16.14 -40.83 -13.79
N ALA A 153 -16.56 -41.58 -14.82
CA ALA A 153 -17.85 -42.28 -14.81
C ALA A 153 -17.99 -43.32 -13.68
N TRP A 154 -16.87 -43.86 -13.21
CA TRP A 154 -16.82 -44.87 -12.15
C TRP A 154 -16.83 -44.28 -10.73
N VAL A 155 -16.92 -42.96 -10.56
CA VAL A 155 -16.83 -42.35 -9.23
C VAL A 155 -17.96 -42.85 -8.32
N ASP A 156 -17.58 -43.24 -7.11
CA ASP A 156 -18.54 -43.53 -6.05
C ASP A 156 -19.16 -42.23 -5.53
N ARG A 157 -20.43 -42.03 -5.86
CA ARG A 157 -21.18 -40.83 -5.50
C ARG A 157 -21.57 -40.80 -4.02
N GLU A 158 -21.69 -41.95 -3.36
CA GLU A 158 -21.98 -42.04 -1.93
C GLU A 158 -20.74 -41.66 -1.13
N ALA A 159 -19.58 -42.22 -1.49
CA ALA A 159 -18.31 -41.83 -0.88
C ALA A 159 -18.00 -40.34 -1.11
N LEU A 160 -18.34 -39.80 -2.28
CA LEU A 160 -18.18 -38.37 -2.57
C LEU A 160 -19.10 -37.53 -1.68
N ARG A 161 -20.37 -37.93 -1.54
CA ARG A 161 -21.33 -37.27 -0.63
C ARG A 161 -20.82 -37.27 0.81
N ALA A 162 -20.24 -38.38 1.28
CA ALA A 162 -19.72 -38.50 2.63
C ALA A 162 -18.65 -37.45 2.96
N VAL A 163 -17.80 -37.07 2.00
CA VAL A 163 -16.80 -35.99 2.20
C VAL A 163 -17.47 -34.63 2.40
N TYR A 164 -18.53 -34.33 1.64
CA TYR A 164 -19.30 -33.09 1.80
C TYR A 164 -20.09 -33.07 3.12
N ASP A 165 -20.64 -34.20 3.55
CA ASP A 165 -21.34 -34.33 4.81
C ASP A 165 -20.37 -34.14 5.99
N GLU A 166 -19.15 -34.67 5.89
CA GLU A 166 -18.09 -34.46 6.88
C GLU A 166 -17.67 -32.99 6.95
N CYS A 167 -17.58 -32.30 5.81
CA CYS A 167 -17.34 -30.85 5.75
C CYS A 167 -18.42 -30.05 6.49
N ALA A 168 -19.69 -30.40 6.28
CA ALA A 168 -20.81 -29.78 6.98
C ALA A 168 -20.76 -30.07 8.49
N ARG A 169 -20.47 -31.32 8.87
CA ARG A 169 -20.33 -31.75 10.27
C ARG A 169 -19.22 -30.97 10.98
N LEU A 170 -18.04 -30.87 10.37
CA LEU A 170 -16.90 -30.13 10.91
C LEU A 170 -17.21 -28.64 11.05
N THR A 171 -17.88 -28.07 10.05
CA THR A 171 -18.33 -26.67 10.12
C THR A 171 -19.23 -26.43 11.32
N PHE A 172 -20.20 -27.33 11.53
CA PHE A 172 -21.11 -27.24 12.66
C PHE A 172 -20.42 -27.47 14.02
N SER A 173 -19.58 -28.50 14.13
CA SER A 173 -18.98 -28.90 15.42
C SER A 173 -17.88 -27.96 15.90
N THR A 174 -17.15 -27.34 14.97
CA THR A 174 -16.04 -26.43 15.31
C THR A 174 -16.49 -24.96 15.40
N GLY A 175 -17.61 -24.62 14.76
CA GLY A 175 -18.05 -23.23 14.59
C GLY A 175 -17.25 -22.44 13.56
N GLU A 176 -16.30 -23.08 12.86
CA GLU A 176 -15.49 -22.47 11.80
C GLU A 176 -15.96 -22.96 10.43
N VAL A 177 -16.00 -22.08 9.42
CA VAL A 177 -16.40 -22.48 8.07
C VAL A 177 -15.35 -23.42 7.46
N HIS A 178 -15.77 -24.60 7.00
CA HIS A 178 -14.93 -25.53 6.25
C HIS A 178 -15.35 -25.59 4.77
N HIS A 179 -14.42 -25.96 3.91
CA HIS A 179 -14.63 -26.20 2.49
C HIS A 179 -14.05 -27.57 2.09
N VAL A 180 -14.67 -28.20 1.09
CA VAL A 180 -14.08 -29.34 0.40
C VAL A 180 -13.16 -28.80 -0.70
N ASP A 181 -11.91 -29.23 -0.68
CA ASP A 181 -10.88 -28.86 -1.65
C ASP A 181 -10.22 -30.10 -2.26
N HIS A 182 -9.54 -29.94 -3.39
CA HIS A 182 -8.83 -31.02 -4.06
C HIS A 182 -7.37 -31.11 -3.61
N ILE A 183 -6.90 -32.29 -3.21
CA ILE A 183 -5.50 -32.51 -2.83
C ILE A 183 -4.60 -32.21 -4.03
N VAL A 184 -4.77 -32.91 -5.14
CA VAL A 184 -4.22 -32.55 -6.44
C VAL A 184 -5.20 -31.60 -7.14
N PRO A 185 -4.80 -30.36 -7.49
CA PRO A 185 -5.71 -29.35 -8.02
C PRO A 185 -6.32 -29.77 -9.37
N LEU A 186 -7.60 -29.45 -9.60
CA LEU A 186 -8.26 -29.67 -10.88
C LEU A 186 -7.63 -28.84 -12.02
N VAL A 187 -7.19 -27.62 -11.69
CA VAL A 187 -6.61 -26.66 -12.64
C VAL A 187 -5.23 -26.22 -12.17
N HIS A 188 -4.19 -26.77 -12.80
CA HIS A 188 -2.80 -26.43 -12.53
C HIS A 188 -1.96 -26.52 -13.82
N PRO A 189 -0.85 -25.75 -13.96
CA PRO A 189 -0.04 -25.77 -15.18
C PRO A 189 0.55 -27.14 -15.54
N ASN A 190 0.85 -27.97 -14.53
CA ASN A 190 1.61 -29.22 -14.71
C ASN A 190 0.81 -30.49 -14.42
N VAL A 191 -0.34 -30.39 -13.74
CA VAL A 191 -1.14 -31.57 -13.32
C VAL A 191 -2.63 -31.26 -13.40
N CYS A 192 -3.44 -32.31 -13.47
CA CYS A 192 -4.87 -32.24 -13.26
C CYS A 192 -5.30 -33.37 -12.31
N GLY A 193 -5.91 -33.01 -11.19
CA GLY A 193 -6.50 -33.96 -10.26
C GLY A 193 -7.88 -34.44 -10.74
N LEU A 194 -8.30 -35.61 -10.23
CA LEU A 194 -9.65 -36.12 -10.45
C LEU A 194 -10.62 -35.60 -9.37
N HIS A 195 -11.89 -35.43 -9.72
CA HIS A 195 -12.96 -35.12 -8.78
C HIS A 195 -13.51 -36.43 -8.19
N VAL A 196 -12.70 -37.06 -7.32
CA VAL A 196 -12.96 -38.37 -6.68
C VAL A 196 -12.72 -38.27 -5.18
N PRO A 197 -13.37 -39.09 -4.33
CA PRO A 197 -13.27 -38.99 -2.86
C PRO A 197 -11.82 -38.99 -2.34
N LEU A 198 -10.96 -39.84 -2.92
CA LEU A 198 -9.54 -39.97 -2.57
C LEU A 198 -8.71 -38.71 -2.86
N ASN A 199 -9.21 -37.82 -3.72
CA ASN A 199 -8.56 -36.55 -4.05
C ASN A 199 -9.25 -35.35 -3.37
N LEU A 200 -10.22 -35.57 -2.49
CA LEU A 200 -10.89 -34.52 -1.74
C LEU A 200 -10.37 -34.47 -0.31
N GLN A 201 -10.21 -33.27 0.23
CA GLN A 201 -9.90 -33.01 1.63
C GLN A 201 -10.80 -31.92 2.19
N VAL A 202 -11.10 -31.98 3.48
CA VAL A 202 -11.83 -30.91 4.17
C VAL A 202 -10.82 -29.98 4.83
N LEU A 203 -10.89 -28.70 4.50
CA LEU A 203 -10.03 -27.65 5.03
C LEU A 203 -10.87 -26.54 5.66
N THR A 204 -10.34 -25.84 6.66
CA THR A 204 -10.94 -24.57 7.07
C THR A 204 -10.93 -23.58 5.90
N ALA A 205 -11.85 -22.62 5.89
CA ALA A 205 -11.88 -21.59 4.85
C ALA A 205 -10.56 -20.81 4.76
N ALA A 206 -9.89 -20.59 5.89
CA ALA A 206 -8.58 -19.92 5.94
C ALA A 206 -7.48 -20.77 5.28
N GLU A 207 -7.45 -22.07 5.55
CA GLU A 207 -6.52 -23.01 4.93
C GLU A 207 -6.74 -23.13 3.43
N ASN A 208 -7.98 -23.30 2.97
CA ASN A 208 -8.31 -23.39 1.55
C ASN A 208 -7.83 -22.14 0.78
N LEU A 209 -8.04 -20.95 1.35
CA LEU A 209 -7.57 -19.69 0.79
C LEU A 209 -6.03 -19.58 0.75
N ARG A 210 -5.33 -20.24 1.68
CA ARG A 210 -3.87 -20.33 1.69
C ARG A 210 -3.37 -21.31 0.63
N LYS A 211 -3.99 -22.48 0.52
CA LYS A 211 -3.62 -23.56 -0.41
C LYS A 211 -3.82 -23.16 -1.88
N LYS A 212 -4.97 -22.56 -2.23
CA LYS A 212 -5.33 -22.26 -3.63
C LYS A 212 -5.13 -23.49 -4.53
N ASN A 213 -4.50 -23.34 -5.69
CA ASN A 213 -4.14 -24.43 -6.58
C ASN A 213 -2.68 -24.89 -6.43
N SER A 214 -2.03 -24.65 -5.28
CA SER A 214 -0.66 -25.10 -5.04
C SER A 214 -0.56 -26.63 -5.08
N PHE A 215 0.53 -27.12 -5.66
CA PHE A 215 0.87 -28.54 -5.73
C PHE A 215 2.38 -28.70 -5.53
N ASP A 216 2.79 -29.49 -4.53
CA ASP A 216 4.20 -29.71 -4.18
C ASP A 216 4.82 -30.94 -4.87
N GLY A 217 4.06 -31.68 -5.67
CA GLY A 217 4.52 -32.90 -6.34
C GLY A 217 4.22 -34.19 -5.57
N THR A 218 3.61 -34.11 -4.39
CA THR A 218 3.27 -35.25 -3.55
C THR A 218 1.76 -35.53 -3.55
N LEU A 219 1.36 -36.75 -3.19
CA LEU A 219 -0.06 -37.12 -3.11
C LEU A 219 -0.76 -36.51 -1.90
N ASP A 220 -0.03 -36.19 -0.83
CA ASP A 220 -0.59 -35.53 0.35
C ASP A 220 -0.72 -34.02 0.14
N ASN A 221 0.18 -33.45 -0.68
CA ASN A 221 0.24 -32.04 -1.02
C ASN A 221 0.16 -31.11 0.20
N ASP A 222 1.05 -31.30 1.16
CA ASP A 222 1.08 -30.53 2.42
C ASP A 222 2.09 -29.38 2.42
N GLY A 223 2.87 -29.20 1.36
CA GLY A 223 3.90 -28.15 1.25
C GLY A 223 3.36 -26.71 1.38
N TRP A 224 2.06 -26.48 1.17
CA TRP A 224 1.40 -25.18 1.39
C TRP A 224 1.10 -24.87 2.87
N ARG A 225 1.26 -25.85 3.77
CA ARG A 225 1.01 -25.69 5.21
C ARG A 225 2.12 -24.95 5.94
N GLY A 226 3.30 -24.83 5.34
CA GLY A 226 4.46 -24.09 5.86
C GLY A 226 4.37 -22.57 5.76
#